data_AF-A0A1M6Y078-F1
#
_entry.id   AF-A0A1M6Y078-F1
#
_cell.length_a   1.000
_cell.length_b   1.000
_cell.length_c   1.000
_cell.angle_alpha   90.00
_cell.angle_beta   90.00
_cell.angle_gamma   90.00
#
_symmetry.space_group_name_H-M   'P 1'
#
loop_
_entity.id
_entity.type
_entity.pdbx_description
1 polymer ?
#
loop_
_entity_poly.entity_id
_entity_poly.type
_entity_poly.pdbx_seq_one_letter_code
_entity_poly.pdbx_strand_id
1 'polypeptide(L)'
;MLSAKDVTVIFETLLASPGMGDSVKVSLVQPRKLILLLAKVIDAGLKSREDTLLTGMDTATVDAVKGIAEDLLKKAGLTELNEKIALLTQK
;
A
#
# COMPACT_ATOMS: atom_id res chain seq x y z
N MET A 1 -14.21 -7.26 -25.52
CA MET A 1 -13.11 -6.99 -24.58
C MET A 1 -13.54 -5.82 -23.74
N LEU A 2 -13.61 -5.96 -22.41
CA LEU A 2 -13.90 -4.80 -21.56
C LEU A 2 -12.79 -3.77 -21.75
N SER A 3 -13.17 -2.52 -22.00
CA SER A 3 -12.21 -1.41 -22.05
C SER A 3 -11.65 -1.18 -20.65
N ALA A 4 -10.42 -0.68 -20.53
CA ALA A 4 -9.83 -0.30 -19.25
C ALA A 4 -10.76 0.62 -18.43
N LYS A 5 -11.55 1.47 -19.13
CA LYS A 5 -12.57 2.33 -18.53
C LYS A 5 -13.73 1.55 -17.90
N ASP A 6 -14.18 0.47 -18.53
CA ASP A 6 -15.28 -0.36 -18.01
C ASP A 6 -14.84 -1.10 -16.74
N VAL A 7 -13.57 -1.52 -16.69
CA VAL A 7 -12.96 -2.15 -15.50
C VAL A 7 -12.88 -1.15 -14.34
N THR A 8 -12.46 0.09 -14.59
CA THR A 8 -12.43 1.15 -13.58
C THR A 8 -13.81 1.44 -13.01
N VAL A 9 -14.85 1.57 -13.85
CA VAL A 9 -16.23 1.84 -13.41
C VAL A 9 -16.81 0.69 -12.57
N ILE A 10 -16.55 -0.56 -12.95
CA ILE A 10 -16.94 -1.73 -12.15
C ILE A 10 -16.25 -1.68 -10.78
N PHE A 11 -14.97 -1.33 -10.73
CA PHE A 11 -14.25 -1.23 -9.47
C PHE A 11 -14.71 -0.08 -8.59
N GLU A 12 -14.95 1.11 -9.14
CA GLU A 12 -15.55 2.22 -8.40
C GLU A 12 -16.91 1.82 -7.81
N THR A 13 -17.71 1.08 -8.56
CA THR A 13 -19.01 0.57 -8.10
C THR A 13 -18.84 -0.47 -6.98
N LEU A 14 -17.86 -1.37 -7.07
CA LEU A 14 -17.54 -2.33 -6.01
C LEU A 14 -17.03 -1.63 -4.74
N LEU A 15 -16.16 -0.63 -4.89
CA LEU A 15 -15.62 0.16 -3.78
C LEU A 15 -16.68 1.09 -3.15
N ALA A 16 -17.74 1.44 -3.89
CA ALA A 16 -18.91 2.15 -3.38
C ALA A 16 -19.91 1.25 -2.65
N SER A 17 -19.60 -0.05 -2.46
CA SER A 17 -20.46 -0.96 -1.71
C SER A 17 -20.61 -0.49 -0.25
N PRO A 18 -21.81 -0.65 0.35
CA PRO A 18 -22.02 -0.34 1.75
C PRO A 18 -21.00 -1.08 2.64
N GLY A 19 -20.40 -0.38 3.60
CA GLY A 19 -19.41 -0.95 4.53
C GLY A 19 -17.95 -0.85 4.10
N MET A 20 -17.65 -0.41 2.86
CA MET A 20 -16.26 -0.21 2.42
C MET A 20 -15.56 0.98 3.12
N GLY A 21 -16.31 1.87 3.76
CA GLY A 21 -15.79 2.95 4.60
C GLY A 21 -15.65 2.58 6.08
N ASP A 22 -16.00 1.35 6.47
CA ASP A 22 -15.98 0.94 7.87
C ASP A 22 -14.54 0.71 8.35
N SER A 23 -14.24 1.19 9.56
CA SER A 23 -12.92 0.96 10.17
C SER A 23 -12.80 -0.47 10.68
N VAL A 24 -11.81 -1.21 10.16
CA VAL A 24 -11.51 -2.59 10.58
C VAL A 24 -10.23 -2.62 11.43
N LYS A 25 -10.29 -3.32 12.57
CA LYS A 25 -9.11 -3.54 13.42
C LYS A 25 -8.23 -4.64 12.82
N VAL A 26 -7.02 -4.27 12.39
CA VAL A 26 -6.01 -5.22 11.89
C VAL A 26 -4.94 -5.43 12.97
N SER A 27 -4.80 -6.68 13.44
CA SER A 27 -3.70 -7.07 14.35
C SER A 27 -2.76 -8.03 13.62
N LEU A 28 -1.48 -7.69 13.60
CA LEU A 28 -0.46 -8.43 12.86
C LEU A 28 0.72 -8.74 13.80
N VAL A 29 1.07 -10.01 13.95
CA VAL A 29 2.26 -10.48 14.68
C VAL A 29 3.12 -11.27 13.70
N GLN A 30 4.22 -10.68 13.25
CA GLN A 30 5.07 -11.23 12.21
C GLN A 30 6.56 -10.93 12.48
N PRO A 31 7.49 -11.74 11.93
CA PRO A 31 8.92 -11.46 12.05
C PRO A 31 9.30 -10.11 11.43
N ARG A 32 10.28 -9.42 12.03
CA ARG A 32 10.82 -8.13 11.54
C ARG A 32 11.20 -8.16 10.06
N LYS A 33 11.77 -9.27 9.58
CA LYS A 33 12.11 -9.49 8.16
C LYS A 33 10.88 -9.36 7.26
N LEU A 34 9.75 -9.94 7.65
CA LEU A 34 8.53 -9.91 6.86
C LEU A 34 7.95 -8.49 6.83
N ILE A 35 7.95 -7.79 7.96
CA ILE A 35 7.49 -6.40 8.04
C ILE A 35 8.31 -5.48 7.14
N LEU A 36 9.64 -5.63 7.14
CA LEU A 36 10.52 -4.85 6.26
C LEU A 36 10.21 -5.10 4.78
N LEU A 37 10.07 -6.36 4.39
CA LEU A 37 9.75 -6.73 3.01
C LEU A 37 8.35 -6.23 2.61
N LEU A 38 7.37 -6.33 3.50
CA LEU A 38 6.01 -5.85 3.25
C LEU A 38 6.00 -4.33 3.00
N ALA A 39 6.71 -3.55 3.81
CA ALA A 39 6.83 -2.11 3.58
C ALA A 39 7.45 -1.79 2.21
N LYS A 40 8.49 -2.53 1.80
CA LYS A 40 9.09 -2.38 0.46
C LYS A 40 8.15 -2.78 -0.68
N VAL A 41 7.35 -3.83 -0.50
CA VAL A 41 6.35 -4.26 -1.49
C VAL A 41 5.28 -3.18 -1.64
N ILE A 42 4.81 -2.58 -0.54
CA ILE A 42 3.87 -1.46 -0.57
C ILE A 42 4.47 -0.28 -1.34
N ASP A 43 5.70 0.14 -1.00
CA ASP A 43 6.40 1.22 -1.70
C ASP A 43 6.55 0.96 -3.20
N ALA A 44 6.91 -0.28 -3.58
CA ALA A 44 7.06 -0.68 -4.97
C ALA A 44 5.72 -0.67 -5.72
N GLY A 45 4.67 -1.20 -5.11
CA GLY A 45 3.31 -1.21 -5.68
C GLY A 45 2.76 0.20 -5.89
N LEU A 46 2.99 1.11 -4.94
CA LEU A 46 2.60 2.51 -5.06
C LEU A 46 3.34 3.27 -6.17
N LYS A 47 4.57 2.87 -6.50
CA LYS A 47 5.39 3.46 -7.58
C LYS A 47 5.03 2.92 -8.96
N SER A 48 4.85 1.60 -9.08
CA SER A 48 4.55 0.94 -10.35
C SER A 48 3.12 1.22 -10.80
N ARG A 49 2.14 1.14 -9.89
CA ARG A 49 0.70 1.26 -10.18
C ARG A 49 0.25 0.49 -11.44
N GLU A 50 0.89 -0.64 -11.74
CA GLU A 50 0.57 -1.45 -12.93
C GLU A 50 -0.81 -2.10 -12.84
N ASP A 51 -1.33 -2.29 -11.61
CA ASP A 51 -2.67 -2.81 -11.40
C ASP A 51 -3.74 -1.72 -11.62
N THR A 52 -4.77 -2.05 -12.39
CA THR A 52 -5.92 -1.16 -12.65
C THR A 52 -6.57 -0.62 -11.37
N LEU A 53 -6.57 -1.37 -10.28
CA LEU A 53 -7.04 -0.92 -8.97
C LEU A 53 -6.18 0.17 -8.37
N LEU A 54 -4.86 0.05 -8.51
CA LEU A 54 -3.90 1.01 -8.00
C LEU A 54 -3.88 2.30 -8.84
N THR A 55 -4.24 2.22 -10.13
CA THR A 55 -4.38 3.40 -11.00
C THR A 55 -5.54 4.32 -10.60
N GLY A 56 -6.61 3.76 -10.02
CA GLY A 56 -7.79 4.51 -9.58
C GLY A 56 -7.66 5.17 -8.20
N MET A 57 -6.52 4.99 -7.51
CA MET A 57 -6.32 5.56 -6.18
C MET A 57 -6.10 7.08 -6.24
N ASP A 58 -6.86 7.81 -5.43
CA ASP A 58 -6.62 9.23 -5.19
C ASP A 58 -5.36 9.44 -4.33
N THR A 59 -4.90 10.69 -4.27
CA THR A 59 -3.70 11.04 -3.50
C THR A 59 -3.87 10.76 -2.01
N ALA A 60 -5.07 10.95 -1.47
CA ALA A 60 -5.36 10.70 -0.06
C ALA A 60 -5.22 9.21 0.31
N THR A 61 -5.72 8.30 -0.53
CA THR A 61 -5.56 6.86 -0.30
C THR A 61 -4.10 6.45 -0.44
N VAL A 62 -3.36 7.02 -1.39
CA VAL A 62 -1.92 6.75 -1.56
C VAL A 62 -1.14 7.17 -0.31
N ASP A 63 -1.41 8.35 0.23
CA ASP A 63 -0.77 8.84 1.45
C ASP A 63 -1.16 8.01 2.67
N ALA A 64 -2.42 7.57 2.76
CA ALA A 64 -2.87 6.68 3.83
C ALA A 64 -2.15 5.32 3.79
N VAL A 65 -2.01 4.71 2.60
CA VAL A 65 -1.31 3.43 2.43
C VAL A 65 0.18 3.58 2.73
N LYS A 66 0.79 4.71 2.35
CA LYS A 66 2.18 5.01 2.71
C LYS A 66 2.35 5.16 4.23
N GLY A 67 1.40 5.83 4.89
CA GLY A 67 1.36 5.94 6.36
C GLY A 67 1.31 4.58 7.05
N ILE A 68 0.56 3.61 6.50
CA ILE A 68 0.53 2.23 7.02
C ILE A 68 1.93 1.58 6.94
N ALA A 69 2.63 1.73 5.81
CA ALA A 69 3.98 1.18 5.66
C ALA A 69 4.96 1.79 6.67
N GLU A 70 4.89 3.10 6.88
CA GLU A 70 5.70 3.80 7.89
C GLU A 70 5.39 3.33 9.32
N ASP A 71 4.12 3.16 9.66
CA ASP A 71 3.71 2.70 10.98
C ASP A 71 4.12 1.26 11.26
N LEU A 72 4.09 0.39 10.24
CA LEU A 72 4.60 -0.98 10.34
C LEU A 72 6.11 -0.98 10.63
N LEU A 73 6.87 -0.14 9.94
CA LEU A 73 8.31 0.01 10.18
C LEU A 73 8.61 0.58 11.57
N LYS A 74 7.87 1.60 12.00
CA LYS A 74 7.99 2.19 13.35
C LYS A 74 7.70 1.16 14.43
N LYS A 75 6.60 0.41 14.32
CA LYS A 75 6.23 -0.66 15.27
C LYS A 75 7.27 -1.78 15.33
N ALA A 76 7.91 -2.10 14.20
CA ALA A 76 8.96 -3.10 14.15
C ALA A 76 10.35 -2.59 14.60
N GLY A 77 10.51 -1.28 14.80
CA GLY A 77 11.80 -0.65 15.10
C GLY A 77 12.78 -0.69 13.91
N LEU A 78 12.26 -0.64 12.68
CA LEU A 78 13.03 -0.84 11.45
C LEU A 78 13.17 0.42 10.59
N THR A 79 12.68 1.57 11.05
CA THR A 79 12.70 2.83 10.31
C THR A 79 14.12 3.22 9.86
N GLU A 80 15.07 3.28 10.79
CA GLU A 80 16.47 3.61 10.47
C GLU A 80 17.13 2.60 9.51
N LEU A 81 16.83 1.30 9.68
CA LEU A 81 17.36 0.26 8.80
C LEU A 81 16.80 0.43 7.38
N ASN A 82 15.51 0.74 7.26
CA ASN A 82 14.86 0.96 5.98
C ASN A 82 15.45 2.18 5.24
N GLU A 83 15.76 3.26 5.96
CA GLU A 83 16.43 4.45 5.44
C GLU A 83 17.86 4.14 4.97
N LYS A 84 18.66 3.44 5.79
CA LYS A 84 20.00 3.01 5.42
C LYS A 84 19.99 2.12 4.18
N ILE A 85 19.05 1.19 4.09
CA ILE A 85 18.87 0.34 2.88
C ILE A 85 18.52 1.23 1.68
N ALA A 86 17.59 2.18 1.83
CA ALA A 86 17.20 3.07 0.73
C ALA A 86 18.41 3.82 0.17
N LEU A 87 19.28 4.36 1.04
CA LEU A 87 20.53 5.03 0.66
C LEU A 87 21.50 4.09 -0.08
N LEU A 88 21.58 2.82 0.33
CA LEU A 88 22.46 1.82 -0.30
C LEU A 88 21.95 1.33 -1.66
N THR A 89 20.62 1.26 -1.84
CA THR A 89 19.99 0.86 -3.10
C THR A 89 19.78 1.99 -4.09
N GLN A 90 20.09 3.25 -3.73
CA GLN A 90 19.93 4.42 -4.60
C GLN A 90 21.05 4.58 -5.64
N LYS A 91 21.60 3.45 -6.12
CA LYS A 91 22.74 3.39 -7.05
C LYS A 91 22.29 3.00 -8.44
#